data_AF-A0A7X8CIE2-F1
#
_entry.id   AF-A0A7X8CIE2-F1
#
_cell.length_a   1.000
_cell.length_b   1.000
_cell.length_c   1.000
_cell.angle_alpha   90.00
_cell.angle_beta   90.00
_cell.angle_gamma   90.00
#
_symmetry.space_group_name_H-M   'P 1'
#
loop_
_entity.id
_entity.type
_entity.pdbx_description
1 polymer ?
#
loop_
_entity_poly.entity_id
_entity_poly.type
_entity_poly.pdbx_seq_one_letter_code
_entity_poly.pdbx_strand_id
1 'polypeptide(L)' 'MADENHDWSLSGIAFAGCLFIGMGLGILFKHTWAGIMMGLGVGFIVMAILRWKNKA' A
#
# COMPACT_ATOMS: atom_id res chain seq x y z
N MET A 1 -8.52 6.69 18.88
CA MET A 1 -8.36 5.23 18.93
C MET A 1 -7.10 4.87 18.15
N ALA A 2 -5.96 5.28 18.68
CA ALA A 2 -4.65 5.01 18.11
C ALA A 2 -3.92 4.17 19.16
N ASP A 3 -4.01 2.84 19.02
CA ASP A 3 -3.04 1.92 19.58
C ASP A 3 -3.19 0.53 18.97
N GLU A 4 -2.04 -0.12 18.85
CA GLU A 4 -1.80 -1.55 19.09
C GLU A 4 -1.14 -2.35 17.95
N ASN A 5 0.01 -2.87 18.34
CA ASN A 5 1.00 -3.64 17.61
C ASN A 5 0.44 -5.02 17.22
N HIS A 6 0.02 -5.13 15.98
CA HIS A 6 -0.30 -6.41 15.33
C HIS A 6 0.30 -6.29 13.93
N ASP A 7 1.48 -6.87 13.66
CA ASP A 7 2.20 -6.73 12.37
C ASP A 7 1.36 -7.13 11.12
N TRP A 8 0.23 -7.80 11.33
CA TRP A 8 -0.78 -8.17 10.36
C TRP A 8 -1.66 -6.97 9.96
N SER A 9 -1.92 -6.05 10.90
CA SER A 9 -2.73 -4.84 10.70
C SER A 9 -1.92 -3.69 10.09
N LEU A 10 -0.64 -3.55 10.46
CA LEU A 10 0.24 -2.50 9.91
C LEU A 10 0.39 -2.63 8.38
N SER A 11 0.53 -3.87 7.92
CA SER A 11 0.68 -4.18 6.50
C SER A 11 -0.61 -3.87 5.72
N GLY A 12 -1.79 -4.12 6.31
CA GLY A 12 -3.09 -3.78 5.72
C GLY A 12 -3.33 -2.27 5.62
N ILE A 13 -2.95 -1.51 6.66
CA ILE A 13 -3.03 -0.04 6.67
C ILE A 13 -2.04 0.59 5.68
N ALA A 14 -0.82 0.08 5.59
CA ALA A 14 0.17 0.54 4.62
C ALA A 14 -0.28 0.25 3.18
N PHE A 15 -0.90 -0.91 2.94
CA PHE A 15 -1.49 -1.27 1.65
C PHE A 15 -2.67 -0.36 1.29
N ALA A 16 -3.61 -0.16 2.22
CA ALA A 16 -4.75 0.74 2.02
C ALA A 16 -4.29 2.18 1.74
N GLY A 17 -3.28 2.66 2.46
CA GLY A 17 -2.67 3.97 2.23
C GLY A 17 -2.04 4.12 0.85
N CYS A 18 -1.22 3.16 0.42
CA CYS A 18 -0.62 3.16 -0.92
C CYS A 18 -1.68 3.07 -2.03
N LEU A 19 -2.74 2.29 -1.82
CA LEU A 19 -3.85 2.18 -2.76
C LEU A 19 -4.63 3.50 -2.87
N PHE A 20 -4.87 4.17 -1.74
CA PHE A 20 -5.57 5.46 -1.70
C PHE A 20 -4.76 6.56 -2.39
N ILE A 21 -3.44 6.60 -2.16
CA ILE A 21 -2.52 7.51 -2.84
C ILE A 21 -2.45 7.21 -4.34
N GLY A 22 -2.31 5.93 -4.73
CA GLY A 22 -2.25 5.51 -6.14
C GLY A 22 -3.53 5.79 -6.91
N MET A 23 -4.69 5.54 -6.29
CA MET A 23 -5.99 5.87 -6.87
C MET A 23 -6.19 7.39 -6.98
N GLY A 24 -5.81 8.16 -5.96
CA GLY A 24 -5.82 9.63 -6.02
C GLY A 24 -4.94 10.19 -7.13
N LEU A 25 -3.73 9.64 -7.31
CA LEU A 25 -2.83 10.01 -8.40
C LEU A 25 -3.41 9.64 -9.78
N GLY A 26 -4.06 8.48 -9.89
CA GLY A 26 -4.71 8.01 -11.12
C GLY A 26 -5.86 8.88 -11.58
N ILE A 27 -6.66 9.40 -10.64
CA ILE A 27 -7.74 10.34 -10.93
C ILE A 27 -7.17 11.66 -11.48
N LEU A 28 -6.03 12.12 -10.92
CA LEU A 28 -5.35 13.33 -11.37
C LEU A 28 -4.84 13.23 -12.81
N PHE A 29 -4.31 12.08 -13.19
CA PHE A 29 -3.81 11.80 -14.55
C PHE A 29 -4.91 11.45 -15.57
N LYS A 30 -6.21 11.50 -15.17
CA LYS A 30 -7.37 11.04 -15.96
C LYS A 30 -7.26 9.59 -16.45
N HIS A 31 -6.36 8.81 -15.83
CA HIS A 31 -6.02 7.45 -16.22
C HIS A 31 -6.12 6.55 -14.99
N THR A 32 -7.36 6.31 -14.54
CA THR A 32 -7.68 5.56 -13.32
C THR A 32 -7.01 4.18 -13.29
N TRP A 33 -6.92 3.51 -14.45
CA TRP A 33 -6.25 2.22 -14.59
C TRP A 33 -4.76 2.27 -14.24
N ALA A 34 -4.07 3.36 -14.59
CA ALA A 34 -2.65 3.53 -14.27
C ALA A 34 -2.45 3.75 -12.76
N GLY A 35 -3.35 4.51 -12.11
CA GLY A 35 -3.30 4.72 -10.67
C GLY A 35 -3.58 3.46 -9.85
N ILE A 36 -4.52 2.62 -10.29
CA ILE A 36 -4.81 1.33 -9.64
C ILE A 36 -3.62 0.38 -9.79
N MET A 37 -3.04 0.29 -11.00
CA MET A 37 -1.82 -0.51 -11.25
C MET A 37 -0.62 -0.03 -10.42
N MET A 38 -0.44 1.29 -10.30
CA MET A 38 0.58 1.87 -9.42
C MET A 38 0.33 1.54 -7.94
N GLY A 39 -0.90 1.74 -7.44
CA GLY A 39 -1.25 1.47 -6.05
C GLY A 39 -1.06 -0.01 -5.67
N LEU A 40 -1.47 -0.92 -6.54
CA LEU A 40 -1.25 -2.36 -6.37
C LEU A 40 0.24 -2.73 -6.42
N GLY A 41 0.99 -2.16 -7.37
CA GLY A 41 2.43 -2.40 -7.50
C GLY A 41 3.21 -1.92 -6.28
N VAL A 42 2.99 -0.68 -5.84
CA VAL A 42 3.65 -0.11 -4.66
C VAL A 42 3.26 -0.87 -3.40
N GLY A 43 1.98 -1.20 -3.22
CA GLY A 43 1.50 -2.00 -2.09
C GLY A 43 2.13 -3.39 -2.01
N PHE A 44 2.30 -4.06 -3.16
CA PHE A 44 2.95 -5.37 -3.24
C PHE A 44 4.44 -5.30 -2.88
N ILE A 45 5.15 -4.27 -3.36
CA ILE A 45 6.56 -4.04 -3.05
C ILE A 45 6.76 -3.78 -1.54
N VAL A 46 5.93 -2.93 -0.94
CA VAL A 46 5.99 -2.62 0.50
C VAL A 46 5.79 -3.89 1.33
N MET A 47 4.79 -4.68 0.98
CA MET A 47 4.50 -5.93 1.70
C MET A 47 5.62 -6.97 1.51
N ALA A 48 6.24 -7.03 0.32
CA ALA A 48 7.41 -7.87 0.06
C ALA A 48 8.64 -7.45 0.87
N ILE A 49 8.92 -6.15 0.97
CA ILE A 49 10.04 -5.62 1.76
C ILE A 49 9.81 -5.87 3.25
N LEU A 50 8.60 -5.63 3.76
CA LEU A 50 8.25 -5.90 5.16
C LEU A 50 8.38 -7.39 5.49
N ARG A 51 7.90 -8.27 4.61
CA ARG A 51 8.07 -9.73 4.71
C ARG A 51 9.54 -10.14 4.74
N TRP A 52 10.39 -9.46 3.98
CA TRP A 52 11.82 -9.75 3.93
C TRP A 52 12.52 -9.33 5.22
N LYS A 53 12.19 -8.14 5.73
CA LYS A 53 12.73 -7.59 6.98
C LYS A 53 12.29 -8.38 8.22
N ASN A 54 11.17 -9.09 8.15
CA ASN A 54 10.67 -9.94 9.23
C ASN A 54 11.19 -11.40 9.17
N LYS A 55 11.92 -11.76 8.11
CA LYS A 55 12.61 -13.06 7.98
C LYS A 55 14.13 -12.97 8.17
N ALA A 56 14.69 -11.77 8.22
CA ALA A 56 16.10 -11.51 8.50
C ALA A 56 16.27 -11.10 9.96
#